data_AF-A0A3D0CBX3-F1
#
_entry.id   AF-A0A3D0CBX3-F1
#
_cell.length_a   1.000
_cell.length_b   1.000
_cell.length_c   1.000
_cell.angle_alpha   90.00
_cell.angle_beta   90.00
_cell.angle_gamma   90.00
#
_symmetry.space_group_name_H-M   'P 1'
#
loop_
_entity.id
_entity.type
_entity.pdbx_description
1 polymer ?
#
loop_
_entity_poly.entity_id
_entity_poly.type
_entity_poly.pdbx_seq_one_letter_code
_entity_poly.pdbx_strand_id
1 'polypeptide(L)'
;MSDFDGLDINMEEVEKSSTIPEGEYPCIVKVCEKTLSAAGNEYLKVEIDVTGDKYAGWKLRSNLNLWYQHADQRKQEEIRGYANNDFAQLLKACGFDKAPVNALELQGKILTCKVGIEPERDDSGYGDSNKILRFIKSENVSTPKPASLPPSMSDESPEESDVEDATPKPPKLS
;
A
#
# COMPACT_ATOMS: atom_id res chain seq x y z
N MET A 1 22.69 29.57 26.62
CA MET A 1 21.76 30.10 25.59
C MET A 1 21.14 28.89 24.94
N SER A 2 19.82 28.83 24.86
CA SER A 2 19.12 27.69 24.28
C SER A 2 19.08 27.86 22.76
N ASP A 3 19.48 26.84 22.00
CA ASP A 3 19.57 26.89 20.53
C ASP A 3 18.21 27.04 19.82
N PHE A 4 17.10 27.05 20.56
CA PHE A 4 15.74 27.08 20.03
C PHE A 4 14.91 28.28 20.52
N ASP A 5 15.56 29.28 21.09
CA ASP A 5 14.88 30.49 21.57
C ASP A 5 14.37 31.32 20.35
N GLY A 6 13.05 31.46 20.22
CA GLY A 6 12.39 32.18 19.13
C GLY A 6 11.77 31.31 18.01
N LEU A 7 11.79 29.99 18.14
CA LEU A 7 11.04 29.10 17.23
C LEU A 7 9.59 28.95 17.70
N ASP A 8 8.65 29.47 16.92
CA ASP A 8 7.22 29.23 17.08
C ASP A 8 6.85 27.88 16.43
N ILE A 9 7.13 26.80 17.15
CA ILE A 9 6.83 25.44 16.68
C ILE A 9 5.35 25.17 16.93
N ASN A 10 4.55 25.30 15.87
CA ASN A 10 3.14 24.91 15.92
C ASN A 10 3.02 23.39 16.03
N MET A 11 2.75 22.89 17.24
CA MET A 11 2.58 21.45 17.53
C MET A 11 1.17 20.94 17.24
N GLU A 12 0.23 21.80 16.83
CA GLU A 12 -1.18 21.45 16.66
C GLU A 12 -1.47 20.75 15.30
N GLU A 13 -0.60 20.90 14.30
CA GLU A 13 -0.70 20.24 12.99
C GLU A 13 0.12 18.94 12.90
N VAL A 14 0.38 18.27 14.02
CA VAL A 14 0.86 16.87 13.94
C VAL A 14 -0.36 15.96 13.90
N GLU A 15 -1.07 15.93 12.76
CA GLU A 15 -2.01 14.84 12.48
C GLU A 15 -1.22 13.52 12.45
N LYS A 16 -1.06 12.91 13.62
CA LYS A 16 -0.60 11.53 13.75
C LYS A 16 -1.75 10.63 13.36
N SER A 17 -2.11 10.60 12.07
CA SER A 17 -2.80 9.41 11.58
C SER A 17 -1.82 8.25 11.76
N SER A 18 -2.25 7.17 12.41
CA SER A 18 -1.43 5.96 12.58
C SER A 18 -1.28 5.19 11.27
N THR A 19 -2.02 5.61 10.23
CA THR A 19 -2.06 4.98 8.91
C THR A 19 -2.19 6.01 7.79
N ILE A 20 -1.65 5.67 6.61
CA ILE A 20 -1.97 6.33 5.34
C ILE A 20 -3.19 5.69 4.68
N PRO A 21 -4.00 6.43 3.91
CA PRO A 21 -5.17 5.87 3.24
C PRO A 21 -4.78 4.81 2.21
N GLU A 22 -5.72 3.93 1.88
CA GLU A 22 -5.50 2.92 0.85
C GLU A 22 -5.20 3.57 -0.50
N GLY A 23 -4.18 3.08 -1.19
CA GLY A 23 -3.71 3.72 -2.41
C GLY A 23 -2.41 3.14 -2.94
N GLU A 24 -1.98 3.66 -4.08
CA GLU A 24 -0.70 3.33 -4.70
C GLU A 24 0.28 4.46 -4.42
N TYR A 25 1.43 4.12 -3.85
CA TYR A 25 2.42 5.10 -3.43
C TYR A 25 3.79 4.76 -4.01
N PRO A 26 4.52 5.75 -4.57
CA PRO A 26 5.92 5.56 -4.91
C PRO A 26 6.73 5.38 -3.63
N CYS A 27 7.62 4.41 -3.67
CA CYS A 27 8.31 3.87 -2.51
C CYS A 27 9.75 3.52 -2.85
N ILE A 28 10.62 3.51 -1.84
CA ILE A 28 12.00 3.05 -1.94
C ILE A 28 12.27 1.97 -0.89
N VAL A 29 12.86 0.85 -1.29
CA VAL A 29 13.30 -0.18 -0.34
C VAL A 29 14.46 0.40 0.47
N LYS A 30 14.30 0.47 1.79
CA LYS A 30 15.34 1.00 2.68
C LYS A 30 16.13 -0.09 3.36
N VAL A 31 15.43 -1.11 3.84
CA VAL A 31 16.04 -2.25 4.53
C VAL A 31 15.53 -3.53 3.91
N CYS A 32 16.46 -4.44 3.64
CA CYS A 32 16.15 -5.80 3.22
C CYS A 32 17.20 -6.71 3.85
N GLU A 33 16.83 -7.45 4.88
CA GLU A 33 17.73 -8.28 5.67
C GLU A 33 17.05 -9.56 6.16
N LYS A 34 17.84 -10.61 6.36
CA LYS A 34 17.36 -11.85 6.96
C LYS A 34 17.41 -11.72 8.48
N THR A 35 16.30 -11.99 9.15
CA THR A 35 16.16 -11.85 10.61
C THR A 35 15.56 -13.12 11.21
N LEU A 36 15.89 -13.39 12.48
CA LEU A 36 15.31 -14.49 13.26
C LEU A 36 14.18 -13.94 14.14
N SER A 37 13.01 -14.58 14.09
CA SER A 37 11.89 -14.27 14.99
C SER A 37 12.13 -14.82 16.39
N ALA A 38 11.41 -14.28 17.38
CA ALA A 38 11.45 -14.79 18.75
C ALA A 38 11.02 -16.26 18.85
N ALA A 39 10.22 -16.75 17.89
CA ALA A 39 9.80 -18.14 17.78
C ALA A 39 10.85 -19.06 17.13
N GLY A 40 12.04 -18.55 16.79
CA GLY A 40 13.11 -19.32 16.14
C GLY A 40 12.95 -19.52 14.63
N ASN A 41 11.93 -18.93 14.01
CA ASN A 41 11.75 -18.96 12.57
C ASN A 41 12.48 -17.80 11.89
N GLU A 42 13.24 -18.10 10.84
CA GLU A 42 13.88 -17.08 10.01
C GLU A 42 12.88 -16.47 9.01
N TYR A 43 12.97 -15.15 8.81
CA TYR A 43 12.16 -14.40 7.86
C TYR A 43 13.00 -13.30 7.19
N LEU A 44 12.55 -12.84 6.03
CA LEU A 44 13.12 -11.67 5.36
C LEU A 44 12.35 -10.43 5.80
N LYS A 45 13.04 -9.53 6.49
CA LYS A 45 12.52 -8.24 6.91
C LYS A 45 12.72 -7.23 5.78
N VAL A 46 11.63 -6.65 5.30
CA VAL A 46 11.63 -5.63 4.26
C VAL A 46 11.02 -4.35 4.83
N GLU A 47 11.80 -3.27 4.89
CA GLU A 47 11.30 -1.93 5.22
C GLU A 47 11.38 -1.04 3.99
N ILE A 48 10.29 -0.36 3.73
CA ILE A 48 10.08 0.47 2.54
C ILE A 48 9.62 1.84 3.00
N ASP A 49 10.32 2.88 2.53
CA ASP A 49 9.93 4.26 2.81
C ASP A 49 9.09 4.79 1.63
N VAL A 50 7.96 5.41 1.94
CA VAL A 50 7.13 6.11 0.96
C VAL A 50 7.85 7.40 0.56
N THR A 51 7.94 7.68 -0.74
CA THR A 51 8.64 8.86 -1.28
C THR A 51 7.70 9.91 -1.88
N GLY A 52 6.40 9.62 -2.00
CA GLY A 52 5.42 10.54 -2.59
C GLY A 52 5.11 11.74 -1.69
N ASP A 53 4.97 12.92 -2.27
CA ASP A 53 4.97 14.22 -1.58
C ASP A 53 4.12 14.30 -0.31
N LYS A 54 2.86 13.82 -0.35
CA LYS A 54 1.93 13.93 0.78
C LYS A 54 2.27 13.02 1.97
N TYR A 55 2.91 11.89 1.73
CA TYR A 55 3.19 10.87 2.75
C TYR A 55 4.66 10.46 2.77
N ALA A 56 5.53 11.35 2.29
CA ALA A 56 6.96 11.10 2.22
C ALA A 56 7.53 10.85 3.62
N GLY A 57 8.36 9.82 3.75
CA GLY A 57 8.94 9.39 5.02
C GLY A 57 8.08 8.40 5.81
N TRP A 58 6.89 8.05 5.34
CA TRP A 58 6.09 6.97 5.92
C TRP A 58 6.79 5.62 5.76
N LYS A 59 6.80 4.78 6.81
CA LYS A 59 7.51 3.50 6.82
C LYS A 59 6.53 2.33 6.71
N LEU A 60 6.64 1.58 5.63
CA LEU A 60 5.92 0.33 5.42
C LEU A 60 6.85 -0.84 5.76
N ARG A 61 6.37 -1.77 6.59
CA ARG A 61 7.12 -2.96 6.99
C ARG A 61 6.43 -4.21 6.48
N SER A 62 7.21 -5.13 5.93
CA SER A 62 6.74 -6.45 5.51
C SER A 62 7.74 -7.52 5.95
N ASN A 63 7.21 -8.60 6.51
CA ASN A 63 8.01 -9.73 6.99
C ASN A 63 7.64 -10.96 6.14
N LEU A 64 8.56 -11.39 5.28
CA LEU A 64 8.35 -12.54 4.39
C LEU A 64 8.93 -13.81 5.03
N ASN A 65 8.06 -14.73 5.44
CA ASN A 65 8.46 -15.96 6.15
C ASN A 65 8.96 -17.07 5.20
N LEU A 66 10.00 -16.77 4.40
CA LEU A 66 10.54 -17.67 3.37
C LEU A 66 11.11 -18.98 3.95
N TRP A 67 11.54 -18.97 5.21
CA TRP A 67 12.15 -20.11 5.89
C TRP A 67 11.29 -20.63 7.05
N TYR A 68 10.00 -20.29 7.07
CA TYR A 68 9.07 -20.69 8.12
C TYR A 68 9.13 -22.19 8.43
N GLN A 69 9.19 -22.61 9.69
CA GLN A 69 9.13 -24.01 10.09
C GLN A 69 7.92 -24.26 10.98
N HIS A 70 7.24 -25.37 10.76
CA HIS A 70 6.08 -25.77 11.56
C HIS A 70 5.95 -27.29 11.62
N ALA A 71 5.35 -27.80 12.71
CA ALA A 71 5.13 -29.24 12.89
C ALA A 71 4.22 -29.83 11.80
N ASP A 72 3.17 -29.10 11.42
CA ASP A 72 2.33 -29.42 10.27
C ASP A 72 3.01 -29.03 8.95
N GLN A 73 3.47 -30.04 8.19
CA GLN A 73 4.14 -29.82 6.90
C GLN A 73 3.26 -29.05 5.89
N ARG A 74 1.94 -29.31 5.87
CA ARG A 74 1.01 -28.59 4.98
C ARG A 74 0.99 -27.08 5.23
N LYS A 75 0.88 -26.68 6.50
CA LYS A 75 0.90 -25.24 6.89
C LYS A 75 2.25 -24.61 6.59
N GLN A 76 3.33 -25.37 6.76
CA GLN A 76 4.67 -24.92 6.41
C GLN A 76 4.79 -24.60 4.91
N GLU A 77 4.38 -25.53 4.06
CA GLU A 77 4.44 -25.37 2.60
C GLU A 77 3.53 -24.23 2.11
N GLU A 78 2.35 -24.10 2.70
CA GLU A 78 1.39 -23.04 2.40
C GLU A 78 1.96 -21.65 2.72
N ILE A 79 2.45 -21.44 3.95
CA ILE A 79 3.02 -20.15 4.38
C ILE A 79 4.26 -19.80 3.57
N ARG A 80 5.15 -20.78 3.31
CA ARG A 80 6.30 -20.57 2.42
C ARG A 80 5.86 -20.27 0.99
N GLY A 81 4.79 -20.90 0.50
CA GLY A 81 4.21 -20.65 -0.82
C GLY A 81 3.76 -19.20 -0.98
N TYR A 82 3.02 -18.67 0.00
CA TYR A 82 2.62 -17.26 0.03
C TYR A 82 3.83 -16.33 0.10
N ALA A 83 4.76 -16.58 1.02
CA ALA A 83 5.96 -15.75 1.16
C ALA A 83 6.83 -15.75 -0.12
N ASN A 84 6.95 -16.89 -0.80
CA ASN A 84 7.67 -16.99 -2.08
C ASN A 84 6.97 -16.20 -3.19
N ASN A 85 5.63 -16.20 -3.22
CA ASN A 85 4.87 -15.41 -4.18
C ASN A 85 5.08 -13.91 -3.94
N ASP A 86 4.95 -13.46 -2.70
CA ASP A 86 5.17 -12.06 -2.32
C ASP A 86 6.59 -11.59 -2.63
N PHE A 87 7.58 -12.45 -2.35
CA PHE A 87 8.97 -12.18 -2.70
C PHE A 87 9.17 -12.10 -4.21
N ALA A 88 8.58 -13.00 -5.00
CA ALA A 88 8.65 -12.94 -6.45
C ALA A 88 7.98 -11.67 -7.01
N GLN A 89 6.89 -11.19 -6.41
CA GLN A 89 6.27 -9.92 -6.78
C GLN A 89 7.19 -8.73 -6.47
N LEU A 90 7.85 -8.73 -5.31
CA LEU A 90 8.83 -7.72 -4.95
C LEU A 90 9.99 -7.68 -5.95
N LEU A 91 10.54 -8.84 -6.31
CA LEU A 91 11.63 -8.94 -7.30
C LEU A 91 11.21 -8.36 -8.65
N LYS A 92 10.02 -8.73 -9.15
CA LYS A 92 9.47 -8.20 -10.40
C LYS A 92 9.25 -6.69 -10.34
N ALA A 93 8.74 -6.17 -9.22
CA ALA A 93 8.53 -4.75 -9.02
C ALA A 93 9.86 -3.97 -9.01
N CYS A 94 10.91 -4.55 -8.44
CA CYS A 94 12.26 -4.01 -8.46
C CYS A 94 12.99 -4.20 -9.80
N GLY A 95 12.38 -4.88 -10.78
CA GLY A 95 12.94 -5.11 -12.12
C GLY A 95 13.94 -6.27 -12.21
N PHE A 96 13.91 -7.21 -11.27
CA PHE A 96 14.75 -8.40 -11.31
C PHE A 96 14.05 -9.56 -12.01
N ASP A 97 14.72 -10.17 -12.99
CA ASP A 97 14.26 -11.39 -13.66
C ASP A 97 14.58 -12.67 -12.87
N LYS A 98 15.53 -12.57 -11.94
CA LYS A 98 16.00 -13.68 -11.09
C LYS A 98 16.25 -13.16 -9.67
N ALA A 99 16.13 -14.05 -8.68
CA ALA A 99 16.46 -13.71 -7.30
C ALA A 99 17.93 -13.26 -7.20
N PRO A 100 18.20 -12.06 -6.64
CA PRO A 100 19.56 -11.60 -6.42
C PRO A 100 20.24 -12.49 -5.37
N VAL A 101 21.57 -12.56 -5.44
CA VAL A 101 22.36 -13.36 -4.49
C VAL A 101 22.35 -12.70 -3.12
N ASN A 102 22.31 -11.36 -3.07
CA ASN A 102 22.31 -10.59 -1.83
C ASN A 102 21.04 -9.76 -1.67
N ALA A 103 20.44 -9.80 -0.48
CA ALA A 103 19.27 -8.97 -0.13
C ALA A 103 19.57 -7.47 -0.20
N LEU A 104 20.84 -7.07 -0.02
CA LEU A 104 21.32 -5.70 -0.16
C LEU A 104 21.06 -5.11 -1.56
N GLU A 105 21.00 -5.94 -2.61
CA GLU A 105 20.76 -5.48 -3.99
C GLU A 105 19.33 -4.94 -4.18
N LEU A 106 18.41 -5.30 -3.28
CA LEU A 106 17.05 -4.79 -3.26
C LEU A 106 16.97 -3.40 -2.61
N GLN A 107 17.95 -3.04 -1.76
CA GLN A 107 17.96 -1.75 -1.08
C GLN A 107 18.25 -0.63 -2.09
N GLY A 108 17.56 0.50 -1.92
CA GLY A 108 17.62 1.65 -2.82
C GLY A 108 16.81 1.51 -4.11
N LYS A 109 16.13 0.38 -4.35
CA LYS A 109 15.25 0.22 -5.51
C LYS A 109 13.93 0.96 -5.29
N ILE A 110 13.50 1.65 -6.33
CA ILE A 110 12.23 2.38 -6.37
C ILE A 110 11.17 1.45 -6.94
N LEU A 111 10.01 1.41 -6.28
CA LEU A 111 8.85 0.64 -6.70
C LEU A 111 7.57 1.36 -6.27
N THR A 112 6.42 0.89 -6.76
CA THR A 112 5.12 1.37 -6.32
C THR A 112 4.49 0.32 -5.40
N CYS A 113 4.13 0.71 -4.19
CA CYS A 113 3.42 -0.17 -3.25
C CYS A 113 1.94 0.17 -3.26
N LYS A 114 1.08 -0.85 -3.44
CA LYS A 114 -0.34 -0.73 -3.10
C LYS A 114 -0.49 -0.99 -1.61
N VAL A 115 -0.93 0.03 -0.88
CA VAL A 115 -1.13 -0.01 0.57
C VAL A 115 -2.61 -0.17 0.87
N GLY A 116 -2.92 -1.08 1.78
CA GLY A 116 -4.24 -1.24 2.40
C GLY A 116 -4.17 -0.90 3.89
N ILE A 117 -5.34 -0.79 4.51
CA ILE A 117 -5.49 -0.66 5.95
C ILE A 117 -5.93 -2.04 6.48
N GLU A 118 -5.12 -2.67 7.31
CA GLU A 118 -5.55 -3.83 8.08
C GLU A 118 -6.14 -3.29 9.39
N PRO A 119 -7.45 -3.46 9.63
CA PRO A 119 -8.06 -3.03 10.89
C PRO A 119 -7.43 -3.80 12.04
N GLU A 120 -7.43 -3.19 13.22
CA GLU A 120 -6.90 -3.81 14.42
C GLU A 120 -7.39 -5.26 14.58
N ARG A 121 -6.45 -6.20 14.75
CA ARG A 121 -6.80 -7.51 15.31
C ARG A 121 -6.99 -7.31 16.80
N ASP A 122 -8.12 -7.77 17.33
CA ASP A 122 -8.68 -7.54 18.68
C ASP A 122 -7.72 -7.71 19.89
N ASP A 123 -6.47 -8.14 19.68
CA ASP A 123 -5.47 -8.44 20.72
C ASP A 123 -4.19 -7.59 20.66
N SER A 124 -4.05 -6.65 19.71
CA SER A 124 -2.77 -5.94 19.53
C SER A 124 -2.64 -4.65 20.35
N GLY A 125 -3.73 -3.90 20.56
CA GLY A 125 -3.69 -2.58 21.20
C GLY A 125 -2.95 -1.49 20.40
N TYR A 126 -2.55 -1.79 19.16
CA TYR A 126 -1.80 -0.90 18.28
C TYR A 126 -2.67 -0.16 17.25
N GLY A 127 -3.98 -0.41 17.23
CA GLY A 127 -4.92 0.20 16.29
C GLY A 127 -4.71 -0.28 14.84
N ASP A 128 -5.36 0.41 13.91
CA ASP A 128 -5.25 0.12 12.48
C ASP A 128 -3.78 0.24 12.01
N SER A 129 -3.37 -0.69 11.14
CA SER A 129 -2.00 -0.73 10.60
C SER A 129 -2.01 -0.74 9.08
N ASN A 130 -1.02 -0.07 8.48
CA ASN A 130 -0.80 -0.20 7.04
C ASN A 130 -0.20 -1.55 6.69
N LYS A 131 -0.70 -2.14 5.60
CA LYS A 131 -0.19 -3.36 5.02
C LYS A 131 0.05 -3.20 3.53
N ILE A 132 1.14 -3.80 3.05
CA ILE A 132 1.42 -3.86 1.63
C ILE A 132 0.55 -4.97 1.02
N LEU A 133 -0.36 -4.61 0.13
CA LEU A 133 -1.21 -5.55 -0.59
C LEU A 133 -0.53 -6.08 -1.85
N ARG A 134 0.26 -5.23 -2.53
CA ARG A 134 0.90 -5.60 -3.80
C ARG A 134 2.13 -4.73 -4.09
N PHE A 135 3.14 -5.34 -4.71
CA PHE A 135 4.29 -4.65 -5.27
C PHE A 135 4.10 -4.45 -6.79
N ILE A 136 4.29 -3.22 -7.26
CA ILE A 136 4.11 -2.82 -8.66
C ILE A 136 5.40 -2.16 -9.16
N LYS A 137 5.79 -2.45 -10.40
CA LYS A 137 6.96 -1.83 -11.04
C LYS A 137 6.72 -0.32 -11.23
N SER A 138 7.74 0.49 -10.94
CA SER A 138 7.63 1.96 -10.91
C SER A 138 7.37 2.64 -12.28
N GLU A 139 7.17 1.89 -13.36
CA GLU A 139 6.89 2.44 -14.70
C GLU A 139 5.49 3.05 -14.82
N ASN A 140 4.58 2.76 -13.88
CA ASN A 140 3.25 3.36 -13.82
C ASN A 140 3.13 4.27 -12.59
N VAL A 141 3.52 5.53 -12.73
CA VAL A 141 3.15 6.58 -11.77
C VAL A 141 1.74 7.04 -12.15
N SER A 142 0.72 6.36 -11.62
CA SER A 142 -0.62 6.94 -11.50
C SER A 142 -0.77 7.38 -10.05
N THR A 143 -0.85 8.69 -9.84
CA THR A 143 -1.14 9.29 -8.53
C THR A 143 -2.39 8.64 -7.91
N PRO A 144 -2.40 8.31 -6.61
CA PRO A 144 -3.55 7.68 -5.98
C PRO A 144 -4.76 8.61 -6.08
N LYS A 145 -5.84 8.11 -6.67
CA LYS A 145 -7.14 8.81 -6.69
C LYS A 145 -7.62 8.88 -5.23
N PRO A 146 -7.72 10.07 -4.60
CA PRO A 146 -8.23 10.17 -3.25
C PRO A 146 -9.65 9.60 -3.21
N ALA A 147 -9.92 8.75 -2.23
CA ALA A 147 -11.26 8.25 -1.96
C ALA A 147 -12.19 9.44 -1.75
N SER A 148 -13.22 9.52 -2.59
CA SER A 148 -14.22 10.57 -2.61
C SER A 148 -14.83 10.76 -1.22
N LEU A 149 -14.75 11.99 -0.71
CA LEU A 149 -15.56 12.46 0.42
C LEU A 149 -17.05 12.10 0.17
N PRO A 150 -17.81 11.66 1.18
CA PRO A 150 -19.24 11.41 1.01
C PRO A 150 -19.95 12.73 0.64
N PRO A 151 -20.89 12.73 -0.31
CA PRO A 151 -21.68 13.93 -0.59
C PRO A 151 -22.57 14.24 0.62
N SER A 152 -22.22 15.32 1.32
CA SER A 152 -23.06 15.89 2.38
C SER A 152 -24.34 16.45 1.75
N MET A 153 -25.48 16.06 2.30
CA MET A 153 -26.81 16.56 1.94
C MET A 153 -26.95 18.07 2.14
N SER A 154 -27.56 18.76 1.17
CA SER A 154 -28.39 19.98 1.23
C SER A 154 -28.69 20.35 -0.25
N ASP A 155 -29.72 19.81 -0.88
CA ASP A 155 -31.10 20.33 -0.94
C ASP A 155 -31.19 21.71 -1.60
N GLU A 156 -31.57 21.76 -2.88
CA GLU A 156 -32.66 22.63 -3.39
C GLU A 156 -33.08 22.17 -4.81
N SER A 157 -34.29 21.64 -4.91
CA SER A 157 -35.10 21.37 -6.13
C SER A 157 -35.65 22.70 -6.74
N PRO A 158 -36.52 22.74 -7.78
CA PRO A 158 -37.05 21.75 -8.76
C PRO A 158 -36.94 22.30 -10.23
N GLU A 159 -37.45 21.76 -11.35
CA GLU A 159 -38.78 21.27 -11.81
C GLU A 159 -38.54 20.52 -13.16
N GLU A 160 -39.07 19.30 -13.37
CA GLU A 160 -40.29 18.95 -14.16
C GLU A 160 -40.15 19.21 -15.70
N SER A 161 -40.57 18.37 -16.65
CA SER A 161 -41.54 17.26 -16.74
C SER A 161 -41.45 16.61 -18.16
N ASP A 162 -41.77 15.30 -18.25
CA ASP A 162 -42.56 14.55 -19.28
C ASP A 162 -42.38 14.81 -20.81
N VAL A 163 -42.57 13.90 -21.79
CA VAL A 163 -43.32 12.62 -21.91
C VAL A 163 -42.86 11.84 -23.17
N GLU A 164 -43.37 10.62 -23.29
CA GLU A 164 -43.17 9.51 -24.25
C GLU A 164 -43.55 9.68 -25.75
N ASP A 165 -43.06 8.68 -26.51
CA ASP A 165 -43.68 7.91 -27.63
C ASP A 165 -43.64 8.39 -29.11
N ALA A 166 -43.56 7.36 -29.98
CA ALA A 166 -43.95 7.24 -31.39
C ALA A 166 -42.89 7.36 -32.51
N THR A 167 -42.51 6.19 -33.06
CA THR A 167 -42.03 5.95 -34.44
C THR A 167 -42.94 6.56 -35.53
N PRO A 168 -42.41 6.92 -36.73
CA PRO A 168 -42.56 6.03 -37.89
C PRO A 168 -41.44 6.09 -38.97
N LYS A 169 -41.35 5.01 -39.77
CA LYS A 169 -40.65 4.86 -41.08
C LYS A 169 -41.70 5.07 -42.22
N PRO A 170 -41.39 5.06 -43.56
CA PRO A 170 -40.28 5.54 -44.42
C PRO A 170 -40.78 6.63 -45.44
N PRO A 171 -40.04 7.01 -46.53
CA PRO A 171 -40.16 6.29 -47.82
C PRO A 171 -38.85 6.21 -48.67
N LYS A 172 -38.93 5.45 -49.78
CA LYS A 172 -37.87 5.12 -50.77
C LYS A 172 -37.66 6.20 -51.85
N LEU A 173 -36.57 5.99 -52.61
CA LEU A 173 -36.22 6.44 -53.97
C LEU A 173 -35.47 7.77 -54.11
N SER A 174 -34.19 7.67 -54.47
CA SER A 174 -33.67 8.05 -55.81
C SER A 174 -32.35 7.32 -56.08
#